data_AF-A0A2V8K1K7-F1
#
_entry.id   AF-A0A2V8K1K7-F1
#
_cell.length_a   1.000
_cell.length_b   1.000
_cell.length_c   1.000
_cell.angle_alpha   90.00
_cell.angle_beta   90.00
_cell.angle_gamma   90.00
#
_symmetry.space_group_name_H-M   'P 1'
#
loop_
_entity.id
_entity.type
_entity.pdbx_description
1 polymer ?
#
loop_
_entity_poly.entity_id
_entity_poly.type
_entity_poly.pdbx_seq_one_letter_code
_entity_poly.pdbx_strand_id
1 'polypeptide(L)'
;MRALKLMFALAGVLVLSRYVPIYYHTSEFNDFVRQEAQRTRQRRQLKGALLNRAKDYSLPVTEADINITTREGMFSVVVNYRVPLDLLLYRPELKFQASGAGLLQ
;
A
#
# COMPACT_ATOMS: atom_id res chain seq x y z
N MET A 1 34.44 -8.64 -19.34
CA MET A 1 33.00 -8.67 -19.72
C MET A 1 32.15 -9.63 -18.87
N ARG A 2 32.61 -10.84 -18.50
CA ARG A 2 31.81 -11.79 -17.68
C ARG A 2 31.48 -11.27 -16.28
N ALA A 3 32.43 -10.65 -15.58
CA ALA A 3 32.21 -10.06 -14.25
C ALA A 3 31.18 -8.92 -14.27
N LEU A 4 31.17 -8.09 -15.32
CA LEU A 4 30.20 -7.00 -15.48
C LEU A 4 28.78 -7.54 -15.65
N LYS A 5 28.60 -8.61 -16.46
CA LYS A 5 27.31 -9.28 -16.63
C LYS A 5 26.80 -9.87 -15.32
N LEU A 6 27.69 -10.48 -14.52
CA LEU A 6 27.35 -11.03 -13.21
C LEU A 6 26.95 -9.95 -12.21
N MET A 7 27.67 -8.82 -12.17
CA MET A 7 27.28 -7.68 -11.32
C MET A 7 25.92 -7.11 -11.70
N PHE A 8 25.65 -6.94 -12.99
CA PHE A 8 24.34 -6.47 -13.45
C PHE A 8 23.22 -7.45 -13.11
N ALA A 9 23.45 -8.76 -13.29
CA ALA A 9 22.48 -9.78 -12.91
C ALA A 9 22.19 -9.77 -11.40
N LEU A 10 23.24 -9.68 -10.57
CA LEU A 10 23.09 -9.63 -9.12
C LEU A 10 22.35 -8.38 -8.65
N ALA A 11 22.68 -7.22 -9.24
CA ALA A 11 21.99 -5.97 -8.98
C ALA A 11 20.50 -6.08 -9.38
N GLY A 12 20.19 -6.63 -10.55
CA GLY A 12 18.81 -6.85 -11.00
C GLY A 12 18.01 -7.75 -10.05
N VAL A 13 18.60 -8.86 -9.59
CA VAL A 13 17.97 -9.76 -8.61
C VAL A 13 17.71 -9.05 -7.29
N LEU A 14 18.64 -8.24 -6.80
CA LEU A 14 18.44 -7.45 -5.58
C LEU A 14 17.27 -6.47 -5.72
N VAL A 15 17.16 -5.76 -6.84
CA VAL A 15 16.03 -4.85 -7.09
C VAL A 15 14.71 -5.63 -7.11
N LEU A 16 14.65 -6.75 -7.85
CA LEU A 16 13.44 -7.57 -7.94
C LEU A 16 13.04 -8.14 -6.58
N SER A 17 14.00 -8.59 -5.77
CA SER A 17 13.74 -9.14 -4.43
C SER A 17 13.11 -8.13 -3.46
N ARG A 18 13.34 -6.83 -3.67
CA ARG A 18 12.71 -5.74 -2.89
C ARG A 18 11.40 -5.28 -3.51
N TYR A 19 11.32 -5.25 -4.83
CA TYR A 19 10.16 -4.76 -5.57
C TYR A 19 8.94 -5.70 -5.45
N VAL A 20 9.16 -7.01 -5.63
CA VAL A 20 8.10 -8.03 -5.59
C VAL A 20 7.28 -8.01 -4.28
N PRO A 21 7.90 -8.05 -3.07
CA PRO A 21 7.13 -8.03 -1.83
C PRO A 21 6.38 -6.72 -1.62
N ILE A 22 6.94 -5.56 -2.02
CA ILE A 22 6.25 -4.27 -1.93
C ILE A 22 4.97 -4.30 -2.77
N TYR A 23 5.06 -4.79 -4.01
CA TYR A 23 3.90 -4.87 -4.90
C TYR A 23 2.85 -5.86 -4.37
N TYR A 24 3.28 -7.01 -3.87
CA TYR A 24 2.39 -8.01 -3.26
C TYR A 24 1.64 -7.45 -2.05
N HIS A 25 2.36 -6.85 -1.10
CA HIS A 25 1.77 -6.24 0.10
C HIS A 25 0.84 -5.08 -0.21
N THR A 26 1.19 -4.27 -1.22
CA THR A 26 0.31 -3.19 -1.69
C THR A 26 -0.99 -3.75 -2.28
N SER A 27 -0.91 -4.83 -3.06
CA SER A 27 -2.08 -5.49 -3.62
C SER A 27 -2.98 -6.07 -2.53
N GLU A 28 -2.40 -6.82 -1.58
CA GLU A 28 -3.14 -7.34 -0.42
C GLU A 28 -3.78 -6.22 0.40
N PHE A 29 -3.07 -5.12 0.61
CA PHE A 29 -3.61 -3.97 1.33
C PHE A 29 -4.80 -3.34 0.58
N ASN A 30 -4.74 -3.23 -0.74
CA ASN A 30 -5.85 -2.74 -1.53
C ASN A 30 -7.09 -3.64 -1.42
N ASP A 31 -6.89 -4.96 -1.49
CA ASP A 31 -7.98 -5.92 -1.31
C ASP A 31 -8.58 -5.84 0.10
N PHE A 32 -7.72 -5.71 1.12
CA PHE A 32 -8.16 -5.49 2.49
C PHE A 32 -8.97 -4.20 2.63
N VAL A 33 -8.49 -3.07 2.09
CA VAL A 33 -9.21 -1.79 2.12
C VAL A 33 -10.60 -1.93 1.51
N ARG A 34 -10.70 -2.63 0.37
CA ARG A 34 -11.97 -2.86 -0.32
C ARG A 34 -12.93 -3.73 0.50
N GLN A 35 -12.45 -4.82 1.12
CA GLN A 35 -13.27 -5.70 1.95
C GLN A 35 -13.68 -5.05 3.27
N GLU A 36 -12.74 -4.38 3.93
CA GLU A 36 -12.94 -3.74 5.22
C GLU A 36 -13.88 -2.55 5.10
N ALA A 37 -13.79 -1.80 4.01
CA ALA A 37 -14.81 -0.84 3.63
C ALA A 37 -16.20 -1.53 3.63
N GLN A 38 -16.40 -2.55 2.81
CA GLN A 38 -17.73 -3.18 2.68
C GLN A 38 -18.28 -3.75 4.00
N ARG A 39 -17.41 -4.21 4.90
CA ARG A 39 -17.81 -4.80 6.20
C ARG A 39 -18.07 -3.74 7.28
N THR A 40 -17.19 -2.74 7.39
CA THR A 40 -17.15 -1.87 8.56
C THR A 40 -17.94 -0.59 8.32
N ARG A 41 -19.02 -0.45 9.08
CA ARG A 41 -19.94 0.69 9.03
C ARG A 41 -19.45 1.91 9.82
N GLN A 42 -18.41 1.75 10.65
CA GLN A 42 -17.91 2.79 11.55
C GLN A 42 -16.55 3.36 11.09
N ARG A 43 -16.54 4.65 10.76
CA ARG A 43 -15.36 5.37 10.25
C ARG A 43 -14.11 5.26 11.15
N ARG A 44 -14.26 5.35 12.47
CA ARG A 44 -13.13 5.25 13.41
C ARG A 44 -12.52 3.85 13.47
N GLN A 45 -13.38 2.82 13.47
CA GLN A 45 -12.93 1.43 13.45
C GLN A 45 -12.23 1.10 12.14
N LEU A 46 -12.79 1.54 11.01
CA LEU A 46 -12.18 1.40 9.69
C LEU A 46 -10.78 2.02 9.65
N LYS A 47 -10.63 3.28 10.09
CA LYS A 47 -9.32 3.95 10.08
C LYS A 47 -8.29 3.19 10.93
N GLY A 48 -8.66 2.74 12.12
CA GLY A 48 -7.76 1.95 12.98
C GLY A 48 -7.37 0.61 12.36
N ALA A 49 -8.32 -0.12 11.77
CA ALA A 49 -8.07 -1.38 11.09
C ALA A 49 -7.11 -1.21 9.90
N LEU A 50 -7.31 -0.16 9.09
CA LEU A 50 -6.44 0.15 7.95
C LEU A 50 -5.00 0.47 8.40
N LEU A 51 -4.82 1.27 9.45
CA LEU A 51 -3.49 1.60 9.97
C LEU A 51 -2.77 0.37 10.55
N ASN A 52 -3.50 -0.46 11.29
CA ASN A 52 -2.92 -1.69 11.84
C ASN A 52 -2.51 -2.64 10.72
N ARG A 53 -3.37 -2.83 9.72
CA ARG A 53 -3.05 -3.70 8.59
C ARG A 53 -1.89 -3.18 7.74
N ALA A 54 -1.80 -1.87 7.55
CA ALA A 54 -0.66 -1.27 6.86
C ALA A 54 0.66 -1.54 7.61
N LYS A 55 0.66 -1.51 8.95
CA LYS A 55 1.83 -1.87 9.76
C LYS A 55 2.22 -3.34 9.61
N ASP A 56 1.24 -4.26 9.60
CA ASP A 56 1.50 -5.70 9.38
C ASP A 56 2.23 -5.93 8.04
N TYR A 57 1.87 -5.15 7.02
CA TYR A 57 2.47 -5.19 5.69
C TYR A 57 3.71 -4.32 5.53
N SER A 58 4.21 -3.72 6.63
CA SER A 58 5.36 -2.80 6.61
C SER A 58 5.19 -1.64 5.62
N LEU A 59 3.94 -1.22 5.38
CA LEU A 59 3.62 -0.10 4.51
C LEU A 59 3.65 1.21 5.32
N PRO A 60 4.31 2.27 4.82
CA PRO A 60 4.41 3.56 5.48
C PRO A 60 3.13 4.38 5.29
N VAL A 61 2.00 3.85 5.73
CA VAL A 61 0.71 4.54 5.71
C VAL A 61 0.52 5.27 7.03
N THR A 62 0.19 6.55 6.94
CA THR A 62 -0.12 7.39 8.09
C THR A 62 -1.60 7.76 8.13
N GLU A 63 -2.03 8.34 9.25
CA GLU A 63 -3.38 8.84 9.41
C GLU A 63 -3.79 9.93 8.41
N ALA A 64 -2.81 10.68 7.90
CA ALA A 64 -3.03 11.76 6.93
C ALA A 64 -3.23 11.22 5.50
N ASP A 65 -2.74 10.02 5.23
CA ASP A 65 -2.84 9.37 3.92
C ASP A 65 -4.23 8.76 3.68
N ILE A 66 -5.00 8.54 4.75
CA ILE A 66 -6.34 7.93 4.73
C ILE A 66 -7.41 9.02 4.65
N ASN A 67 -8.02 9.16 3.49
CA ASN A 67 -9.17 10.02 3.28
C ASN A 67 -10.45 9.19 3.22
N ILE A 68 -11.38 9.48 4.13
CA ILE A 68 -12.71 8.84 4.16
C ILE A 68 -13.74 9.93 3.84
N THR A 69 -14.48 9.72 2.76
CA THR A 69 -15.54 10.61 2.31
C THR A 69 -16.89 9.90 2.39
N THR A 70 -17.93 10.67 2.65
CA THR A 70 -19.31 10.19 2.69
C THR A 70 -20.11 11.02 1.70
N ARG A 71 -20.77 10.37 0.74
CA ARG A 71 -21.66 11.01 -0.23
C ARG A 71 -22.90 10.14 -0.43
N GLU A 72 -24.08 10.75 -0.32
CA GLU A 72 -25.36 10.12 -0.72
C GLU A 72 -25.62 8.74 -0.10
N GLY A 73 -25.29 8.56 1.19
CA GLY A 73 -25.46 7.25 1.85
C GLY A 73 -24.44 6.18 1.44
N MET A 74 -23.38 6.56 0.72
CA MET A 74 -22.21 5.72 0.47
C MET A 74 -21.00 6.31 1.20
N PHE A 75 -20.22 5.45 1.85
CA PHE A 75 -18.90 5.82 2.34
C PHE A 75 -17.84 5.31 1.35
N SER A 76 -16.82 6.12 1.12
CA SER A 76 -15.68 5.80 0.26
C SER A 76 -14.40 6.12 1.02
N VAL A 77 -13.46 5.19 0.97
CA VAL A 77 -12.12 5.34 1.55
C VAL A 77 -11.09 5.30 0.43
N VAL A 78 -10.17 6.25 0.48
CA VAL A 78 -9.02 6.34 -0.41
C VAL A 78 -7.78 6.52 0.44
N VAL A 79 -6.80 5.66 0.25
CA VAL A 79 -5.51 5.70 0.94
C VAL A 79 -4.43 5.95 -0.10
N ASN A 80 -3.79 7.12 -0.04
CA ASN A 80 -2.70 7.48 -0.95
C ASN A 80 -1.39 7.53 -0.19
N TYR A 81 -0.44 6.65 -0.51
CA TYR A 81 0.80 6.53 0.25
C TYR A 81 1.98 6.27 -0.68
N ARG A 82 3.19 6.42 -0.13
CA ARG A 82 4.45 6.30 -0.86
C ARG A 82 5.37 5.32 -0.18
N VAL A 83 5.77 4.27 -0.90
CA VAL A 83 6.71 3.28 -0.40
C VAL A 83 8.11 3.64 -0.93
N PRO A 84 9.08 3.96 -0.06
CA PRO A 84 10.45 4.14 -0.49
C PRO A 84 11.04 2.79 -0.87
N LEU A 85 11.62 2.70 -2.06
CA LEU A 85 12.40 1.54 -2.47
C LEU A 85 13.87 1.86 -2.18
N ASP A 86 14.43 1.25 -1.13
CA ASP A 86 15.84 1.43 -0.80
C ASP A 86 16.74 0.68 -1.80
N LEU A 87 17.23 1.41 -2.82
CA LEU A 87 18.31 0.94 -3.68
C LEU A 87 19.64 1.52 -3.18
N LEU A 88 20.73 0.81 -3.48
CA LEU A 88 22.07 1.13 -2.94
C LEU A 88 22.54 2.56 -3.24
N LEU A 89 22.14 3.13 -4.38
CA LEU A 89 22.56 4.46 -4.85
C LEU A 89 21.39 5.44 -5.03
N TYR A 90 20.15 4.97 -4.89
CA TYR A 90 18.96 5.75 -5.22
C TYR A 90 17.77 5.28 -4.41
N ARG A 91 16.88 6.20 -4.00
CA ARG A 91 15.66 5.85 -3.26
C ARG A 91 14.43 6.37 -4.00
N PRO A 92 13.94 5.67 -5.03
CA PRO A 92 12.71 6.06 -5.67
C PRO A 92 11.52 5.85 -4.71
N GLU A 93 10.60 6.82 -4.69
CA GLU A 93 9.32 6.69 -4.00
C GLU A 93 8.27 6.12 -4.95
N LEU A 94 7.77 4.93 -4.66
CA LEU A 94 6.66 4.32 -5.40
C LEU A 94 5.34 4.84 -4.84
N LYS A 95 4.54 5.46 -5.71
CA LYS A 95 3.21 5.99 -5.35
C LYS A 95 2.17 4.89 -5.52
N PHE A 96 1.39 4.66 -4.46
CA PHE A 96 0.30 3.70 -4.48
C PHE A 96 -0.99 4.34 -3.99
N GLN A 97 -2.09 3.81 -4.51
CA GLN A 97 -3.44 4.19 -4.11
C GLN A 97 -4.23 2.91 -3.84
N ALA A 98 -4.85 2.85 -2.68
CA ALA A 98 -5.83 1.84 -2.34
C ALA A 98 -7.20 2.49 -2.15
N SER A 99 -8.26 1.87 -2.64
CA SER A 99 -9.61 2.43 -2.52
C SER A 99 -10.66 1.35 -2.25
N GLY A 100 -11.69 1.76 -1.50
CA GLY A 100 -12.80 0.91 -1.12
C GLY A 100 -14.06 1.74 -0.92
N ALA A 101 -15.23 1.14 -1.14
CA ALA A 101 -16.51 1.79 -0.93
C ALA A 101 -17.51 0.81 -0.33
N GLY A 102 -18.49 1.34 0.38
CA GLY A 102 -19.62 0.58 0.89
C GLY A 102 -20.79 1.47 1.30
N LEU A 103 -21.86 0.82 1.75
CA LEU A 103 -23.13 1.47 2.02
C LEU A 103 -23.20 1.96 3.47
N LEU A 104 -23.71 3.18 3.65
CA LEU A 104 -24.19 3.69 4.92
C LEU A 104 -25.69 3.38 4.98
N GLN A 105 -26.08 2.63 6.00
CA GLN A 105 -27.48 2.33 6.28
C GLN A 105 -27.97 3.20 7.42
#